data_AF-A0A062VRQ5-F1
#
_entry.id   AF-A0A062VRQ5-F1
#
_cell.length_a   1.000
_cell.length_b   1.000
_cell.length_c   1.000
_cell.angle_alpha   90.00
_cell.angle_beta   90.00
_cell.angle_gamma   90.00
#
_symmetry.space_group_name_H-M   'P 1'
#
loop_
_entity.id
_entity.type
_entity.pdbx_description
1 polymer ?
#
loop_
_entity_poly.entity_id
_entity_poly.type
_entity_poly.pdbx_seq_one_letter_code
_entity_poly.pdbx_strand_id
1 'polypeptide(L)'
;MTRPHRSPAIRTTAALLAIGAALTFVGCAKDSPEDNALPPVIVDITKIDGSTVQVAEGNVVDFTGDDKTFTDWTAKIQDPEIVEFTPGKDDGSAQFNPGLDALSVGETEVTLDNSTSGDSVTFTVEVTEPVD
;
A
#
# COMPACT_ATOMS: atom_id res chain seq x y z
N MET A 1 -3.80 -1.94 -68.69
CA MET A 1 -2.92 -3.12 -68.71
C MET A 1 -3.32 -4.02 -67.55
N THR A 2 -4.13 -5.04 -67.81
CA THR A 2 -4.45 -6.09 -66.83
C THR A 2 -4.29 -7.42 -67.56
N ARG A 3 -3.14 -8.05 -67.33
CA ARG A 3 -2.74 -9.34 -67.89
C ARG A 3 -3.56 -10.45 -67.21
N PRO A 4 -4.08 -11.43 -67.96
CA PRO A 4 -4.72 -12.62 -67.39
C PRO A 4 -3.67 -13.72 -67.12
N HIS A 5 -3.84 -14.47 -66.03
CA HIS A 5 -3.19 -15.77 -65.83
C HIS A 5 -4.24 -16.73 -65.26
N ARG A 6 -4.83 -17.56 -66.11
CA ARG A 6 -4.38 -18.93 -66.46
C ARG A 6 -4.52 -19.91 -65.29
N SER A 7 -5.57 -20.73 -65.36
CA SER A 7 -5.75 -22.01 -64.66
C SER A 7 -4.55 -22.94 -64.94
N PRO A 8 -4.20 -23.94 -64.09
CA PRO A 8 -4.95 -25.20 -64.08
C PRO A 8 -4.94 -26.04 -62.76
N ALA A 9 -5.99 -26.84 -62.57
CA ALA A 9 -5.97 -28.29 -62.36
C ALA A 9 -5.23 -28.96 -61.17
N ILE A 10 -6.06 -29.67 -60.37
CA ILE A 10 -5.88 -31.05 -59.85
C ILE A 10 -4.86 -31.24 -58.70
N ARG A 11 -5.33 -31.81 -57.57
CA ARG A 11 -4.98 -33.16 -57.04
C ARG A 11 -5.40 -33.31 -55.58
N THR A 12 -6.48 -34.06 -55.39
CA THR A 12 -6.68 -35.10 -54.37
C THR A 12 -5.68 -35.18 -53.21
N THR A 13 -6.19 -35.01 -51.99
CA THR A 13 -6.07 -36.05 -50.94
C THR A 13 -7.19 -35.88 -49.92
N ALA A 14 -8.08 -36.88 -49.85
CA ALA A 14 -8.85 -37.13 -48.65
C ALA A 14 -7.88 -37.66 -47.58
N ALA A 15 -7.88 -37.05 -46.40
CA ALA A 15 -7.34 -37.65 -45.20
C ALA A 15 -8.32 -37.44 -44.07
N LEU A 16 -8.81 -38.57 -43.60
CA LEU A 16 -9.77 -38.80 -42.54
C LEU A 16 -9.23 -38.38 -41.16
N LEU A 17 -10.18 -37.93 -40.33
CA LEU A 17 -10.31 -38.25 -38.90
C LEU A 17 -9.30 -37.64 -37.90
N ALA A 18 -9.79 -36.68 -37.12
CA ALA A 18 -9.44 -36.58 -35.70
C ALA A 18 -10.60 -35.97 -34.91
N ILE A 19 -11.24 -36.82 -34.11
CA ILE A 19 -12.17 -36.47 -33.04
C ILE A 19 -11.35 -35.74 -31.97
N GLY A 20 -11.70 -34.50 -31.64
CA GLY A 20 -10.98 -33.67 -30.66
C GLY A 20 -11.95 -33.06 -29.65
N ALA A 21 -11.75 -33.41 -28.38
CA ALA A 21 -12.65 -33.23 -27.25
C ALA A 21 -13.13 -31.80 -26.97
N ALA A 22 -14.38 -31.71 -26.49
CA ALA A 22 -14.92 -30.53 -25.83
C ALA A 22 -14.14 -30.23 -24.54
N LEU A 23 -13.55 -29.04 -24.47
CA LEU A 23 -12.99 -28.47 -23.24
C LEU A 23 -13.90 -27.31 -22.83
N THR A 24 -14.88 -27.61 -21.97
CA THR A 24 -15.62 -26.58 -21.24
C THR A 24 -14.65 -25.96 -20.24
N PHE A 25 -14.17 -24.74 -20.52
CA PHE A 25 -13.45 -23.92 -19.55
C PHE A 25 -14.41 -23.50 -18.44
N VAL A 26 -14.57 -24.34 -17.40
CA VAL A 26 -15.04 -23.88 -16.09
C VAL A 26 -13.84 -23.21 -15.44
N GLY A 27 -13.66 -21.93 -15.75
CA GLY A 27 -12.83 -21.06 -14.95
C GLY A 27 -13.52 -20.88 -13.61
N CYS A 28 -13.08 -21.61 -12.58
CA CYS A 28 -13.40 -21.24 -11.21
C CYS A 28 -12.78 -19.88 -10.96
N ALA A 29 -13.61 -18.81 -10.98
CA ALA A 29 -13.26 -17.59 -10.27
C ALA A 29 -13.09 -18.00 -8.81
N LYS A 30 -11.82 -18.08 -8.38
CA LYS A 30 -11.52 -18.06 -6.96
C LYS A 30 -11.71 -16.60 -6.56
N ASP A 31 -12.81 -16.30 -5.89
CA ASP A 31 -12.88 -15.12 -5.05
C ASP A 31 -11.80 -15.29 -3.99
N SER A 32 -10.63 -14.71 -4.25
CA SER A 32 -9.66 -14.47 -3.19
C SER A 32 -10.32 -13.50 -2.21
N PRO A 33 -10.22 -13.71 -0.89
CA PRO A 33 -10.58 -12.66 0.05
C PRO A 33 -9.77 -11.42 -0.34
N GLU A 34 -10.46 -10.36 -0.73
CA GLU A 34 -9.81 -9.09 -1.00
C GLU A 34 -9.38 -8.55 0.36
N ASP A 35 -8.08 -8.69 0.67
CA ASP A 35 -7.43 -7.93 1.73
C ASP A 35 -7.56 -6.44 1.38
N ASN A 36 -8.69 -5.86 1.78
CA ASN A 36 -8.92 -4.44 1.66
C ASN A 36 -8.07 -3.77 2.73
N ALA A 37 -6.88 -3.32 2.35
CA ALA A 37 -6.04 -2.53 3.22
C ALA A 37 -6.84 -1.35 3.78
N LEU A 38 -6.77 -1.16 5.10
CA LEU A 38 -7.42 -0.03 5.74
C LEU A 38 -6.82 1.28 5.24
N PRO A 39 -7.63 2.34 5.09
CA PRO A 39 -7.09 3.65 4.80
C PRO A 39 -6.21 4.10 5.99
N PRO A 40 -5.05 4.73 5.72
CA PRO A 40 -4.23 5.33 6.76
C PRO A 40 -4.97 6.38 7.58
N VAL A 41 -4.59 6.52 8.85
CA VAL A 41 -5.00 7.64 9.69
C VAL A 41 -4.10 8.83 9.38
N ILE A 42 -4.66 9.85 8.71
CA ILE A 42 -3.90 11.05 8.33
C ILE A 42 -3.89 12.05 9.49
N VAL A 43 -2.71 12.46 9.94
CA VAL A 43 -2.55 13.43 11.04
C VAL A 43 -1.62 14.57 10.63
N ASP A 44 -1.95 15.80 11.04
CA ASP A 44 -1.10 16.98 10.83
C ASP A 44 -0.11 17.10 11.98
N ILE A 45 1.17 16.84 11.71
CA ILE A 45 2.25 16.82 12.72
C ILE A 45 2.44 18.18 13.40
N THR A 46 2.04 19.27 12.74
CA THR A 46 2.18 20.64 13.28
C THR A 46 1.10 20.99 14.31
N LYS A 47 0.11 20.12 14.52
CA LYS A 47 -1.06 20.35 15.38
C LYS A 47 -1.34 19.22 16.37
N ILE A 48 -0.50 18.19 16.41
CA ILE A 48 -0.74 16.95 17.17
C ILE A 48 -0.34 17.04 18.64
N ASP A 49 0.43 18.06 19.04
CA ASP A 49 0.96 18.18 20.40
C ASP A 49 -0.14 18.14 21.48
N GLY A 50 0.06 17.26 22.47
CA GLY A 50 -0.86 17.00 23.57
C GLY A 50 -2.15 16.25 23.18
N SER A 51 -2.27 15.73 21.96
CA SER A 51 -3.47 15.00 21.50
C SER A 51 -3.35 13.48 21.69
N THR A 52 -4.46 12.78 21.43
CA THR A 52 -4.50 11.31 21.33
C THR A 52 -4.87 10.93 19.90
N VAL A 53 -4.05 10.09 19.27
CA VAL A 53 -4.33 9.49 17.95
C VAL A 53 -4.79 8.06 18.14
N GLN A 54 -5.98 7.75 17.64
CA GLN A 54 -6.48 6.38 17.59
C GLN A 54 -6.18 5.75 16.24
N VAL A 55 -5.67 4.52 16.25
CA VAL A 55 -5.34 3.74 15.07
C VAL A 55 -5.62 2.26 15.33
N ALA A 56 -6.17 1.54 14.35
CA ALA A 56 -6.38 0.10 14.50
C ALA A 56 -5.05 -0.66 14.38
N GLU A 57 -4.88 -1.74 15.14
CA GLU A 57 -3.75 -2.66 14.98
C GLU A 57 -3.62 -3.11 13.52
N GLY A 58 -2.39 -3.12 13.00
CA GLY A 58 -2.09 -3.43 11.60
C GLY A 58 -2.37 -2.28 10.63
N ASN A 59 -2.88 -1.13 11.08
CA ASN A 59 -3.00 0.08 10.28
C ASN A 59 -1.83 1.05 10.58
N VAL A 60 -1.77 2.15 9.81
CA VAL A 60 -0.70 3.13 9.89
C VAL A 60 -1.22 4.54 10.13
N VAL A 61 -0.41 5.35 10.81
CA VAL A 61 -0.57 6.80 10.90
C VAL A 61 0.36 7.46 9.88
N ASP A 62 -0.19 8.33 9.04
CA ASP A 62 0.56 9.13 8.05
C ASP A 62 0.66 10.59 8.52
N PHE A 63 1.88 11.07 8.75
CA PHE A 63 2.10 12.43 9.24
C PHE A 63 2.30 13.42 8.10
N THR A 64 1.37 14.34 7.99
CA THR A 64 1.37 15.43 7.01
C THR A 64 1.65 16.77 7.68
N GLY A 65 1.75 17.85 6.88
CA GLY A 65 1.86 19.22 7.39
C GLY A 65 3.28 19.81 7.37
N ASP A 66 4.31 18.97 7.18
CA ASP A 66 5.68 19.40 6.89
C ASP A 66 6.06 18.96 5.46
N ASP A 67 6.35 19.92 4.59
CA ASP A 67 6.74 19.70 3.19
C ASP A 67 8.22 20.01 2.92
N LYS A 68 8.98 20.43 3.95
CA LYS A 68 10.35 20.92 3.79
C LYS A 68 11.38 20.09 4.53
N THR A 69 11.03 19.65 5.73
CA THR A 69 11.93 18.97 6.68
C THR A 69 11.40 17.61 7.11
N PHE A 70 10.46 17.06 6.35
CA PHE A 70 9.74 15.82 6.67
C PHE A 70 10.65 14.58 6.82
N THR A 71 11.86 14.61 6.25
CA THR A 71 12.88 13.55 6.37
C THR A 71 13.66 13.59 7.69
N ASP A 72 13.55 14.69 8.44
CA ASP A 72 14.44 14.99 9.57
C ASP A 72 13.77 14.77 10.94
N TRP A 73 12.56 14.20 10.91
CA TRP A 73 11.83 13.76 12.09
C TRP A 73 12.38 12.44 12.63
N THR A 74 12.50 12.36 13.94
CA THR A 74 12.82 11.13 14.68
C THR A 74 11.83 10.94 15.83
N ALA A 75 11.70 9.71 16.32
CA ALA A 75 10.76 9.39 17.38
C ALA A 75 11.45 8.85 18.63
N LYS A 76 10.92 9.24 19.78
CA LYS A 76 11.08 8.55 21.06
C LYS A 76 9.73 7.95 21.41
N ILE A 77 9.68 6.63 21.53
CA ILE A 77 8.46 5.87 21.80
C ILE A 77 8.61 5.24 23.18
N GLN A 78 7.64 5.47 24.06
CA GLN A 78 7.69 4.95 25.43
C GLN A 78 7.62 3.42 25.47
N ASP A 79 6.73 2.84 24.66
CA ASP A 79 6.59 1.40 24.46
C ASP A 79 6.67 1.04 22.97
N PRO A 80 7.83 0.53 22.49
CA PRO A 80 8.02 0.16 21.10
C PRO A 80 7.35 -1.18 20.72
N GLU A 81 6.71 -1.89 21.66
CA GLU A 81 5.89 -3.06 21.32
C GLU A 81 4.50 -2.64 20.78
N ILE A 82 4.09 -1.37 20.98
CA ILE A 82 2.77 -0.85 20.59
C ILE A 82 2.81 -0.15 19.22
N VAL A 83 3.84 0.67 18.96
CA VAL A 83 4.03 1.33 17.65
C VAL A 83 5.51 1.35 17.25
N GLU A 84 5.75 1.39 15.94
CA GLU A 84 7.07 1.62 15.34
C GLU A 84 7.07 2.89 14.48
N PHE A 85 8.16 3.65 14.50
CA PHE A 85 8.29 4.86 13.68
C PHE A 85 9.04 4.60 12.39
N THR A 86 8.44 5.05 11.30
CA THR A 86 9.04 5.08 9.97
C THR A 86 9.39 6.52 9.59
N PRO A 87 10.68 6.87 9.42
CA PRO A 87 11.09 8.21 8.99
C PRO A 87 10.60 8.55 7.57
N GLY A 88 10.35 9.84 7.32
CA GLY A 88 10.07 10.35 5.99
C GLY A 88 11.26 10.16 5.05
N LYS A 89 11.00 10.09 3.75
CA LYS A 89 12.03 9.83 2.73
C LYS A 89 11.73 10.54 1.42
N ASP A 90 12.75 11.09 0.79
CA ASP A 90 12.75 11.47 -0.63
C ASP A 90 13.77 10.61 -1.37
N ASP A 91 13.36 9.95 -2.45
CA ASP A 91 14.27 9.18 -3.31
C ASP A 91 14.48 9.77 -4.72
N GLY A 92 14.04 11.02 -4.91
CA GLY A 92 14.09 11.75 -6.16
C GLY A 92 12.98 11.36 -7.15
N SER A 93 12.22 10.30 -6.88
CA SER A 93 11.05 9.90 -7.68
C SER A 93 9.72 10.14 -6.96
N ALA A 94 9.73 10.05 -5.63
CA ALA A 94 8.59 10.33 -4.78
C ALA A 94 9.06 10.85 -3.40
N GLN A 95 8.15 11.56 -2.74
CA GLN A 95 8.28 11.96 -1.35
C GLN A 95 7.30 11.12 -0.53
N PHE A 96 7.81 10.58 0.58
CA PHE A 96 7.07 9.78 1.54
C PHE A 96 7.11 10.50 2.88
N ASN A 97 5.93 10.71 3.44
CA ASN A 97 5.75 11.26 4.77
C ASN A 97 6.34 10.32 5.84
N PRO A 98 6.74 10.84 7.01
CA PRO A 98 6.95 10.00 8.18
C PRO A 98 5.64 9.38 8.67
N GLY A 99 5.72 8.29 9.42
CA GLY A 99 4.54 7.61 9.93
C GLY A 99 4.79 6.72 11.15
N LEU A 100 3.71 6.16 11.68
CA LEU A 100 3.74 5.10 12.70
C LEU A 100 3.01 3.86 12.20
N ASP A 101 3.61 2.71 12.42
CA ASP A 101 2.98 1.39 12.24
C ASP A 101 2.37 0.96 13.58
N ALA A 102 1.08 0.61 13.62
CA ALA A 102 0.39 0.14 14.82
C ALA A 102 0.58 -1.37 15.00
N LEU A 103 1.36 -1.77 15.99
CA LEU A 103 1.84 -3.16 16.14
C LEU A 103 0.98 -4.03 17.04
N SER A 104 0.50 -3.46 18.16
CA SER A 104 -0.24 -4.19 19.17
C SER A 104 -1.23 -3.27 19.89
N VAL A 105 -2.41 -3.78 20.23
CA VAL A 105 -3.42 -3.07 21.03
C VAL A 105 -2.82 -2.57 22.34
N GLY A 106 -3.06 -1.29 22.66
CA GLY A 106 -2.49 -0.64 23.84
C GLY A 106 -2.40 0.88 23.70
N GLU A 107 -1.76 1.52 24.66
CA GLU A 107 -1.53 2.97 24.66
C GLU A 107 -0.05 3.27 24.92
N THR A 108 0.54 4.21 24.17
CA THR A 108 1.95 4.60 24.29
C THR A 108 2.12 6.10 24.03
N GLU A 109 3.00 6.77 24.78
CA GLU A 109 3.40 8.15 24.50
C GLU A 109 4.51 8.17 23.43
N VAL A 110 4.37 9.08 22.46
CA VAL A 110 5.33 9.31 21.38
C VAL A 110 5.76 10.77 21.41
N THR A 111 7.06 11.01 21.43
CA THR A 111 7.65 12.32 21.15
C THR A 111 8.32 12.28 19.77
N LEU A 112 7.94 13.20 18.89
CA LEU A 112 8.63 13.42 17.61
C LEU A 112 9.48 14.68 17.69
N ASP A 113 10.72 14.59 17.23
CA ASP A 113 11.69 15.69 17.21
C ASP A 113 12.19 15.92 15.78
N ASN A 114 12.10 17.15 15.27
CA ASN A 114 12.68 17.54 13.99
C ASN A 114 14.04 18.22 14.19
N SER A 115 15.11 17.62 13.66
CA SER A 115 16.46 18.13 13.86
C SER A 115 16.79 19.40 13.06
N THR A 116 16.05 19.69 12.00
CA THR A 116 16.29 20.84 11.12
C THR A 116 15.47 22.06 11.51
N SER A 117 14.17 21.90 11.79
CA SER A 117 13.32 23.01 12.25
C SER A 117 13.49 23.29 13.74
N GLY A 118 13.89 22.28 14.53
CA GLY A 118 13.93 22.35 16.00
C GLY A 118 12.58 22.14 16.67
N ASP A 119 11.54 21.77 15.90
CA ASP A 119 10.22 21.48 16.43
C ASP A 119 10.20 20.16 17.21
N SER A 120 9.35 20.08 18.22
CA SER A 120 9.11 18.88 19.02
C SER A 120 7.64 18.82 19.40
N VAL A 121 7.03 17.63 19.27
CA VAL A 121 5.62 17.39 19.61
C VAL A 121 5.51 16.08 20.39
N THR A 122 4.67 16.05 21.42
CA THR A 122 4.42 14.85 22.22
C THR A 122 2.93 14.54 22.24
N PHE A 123 2.56 13.30 21.96
CA PHE A 123 1.16 12.87 21.89
C PHE A 123 1.04 11.41 22.32
N THR A 124 -0.19 11.01 22.62
CA THR A 124 -0.53 9.62 22.93
C THR A 124 -1.01 8.91 21.67
N VAL A 125 -0.59 7.67 21.48
CA VAL A 125 -1.20 6.77 20.50
C VAL A 125 -1.99 5.69 21.24
N GLU A 126 -3.25 5.54 20.88
CA GLU A 126 -4.12 4.45 21.32
C GLU A 126 -4.33 3.50 20.13
N VAL A 127 -3.77 2.30 20.25
CA VAL A 127 -3.96 1.23 19.28
C VAL A 127 -5.18 0.41 19.69
N THR A 128 -6.19 0.36 18.81
CA THR A 128 -7.43 -0.41 19.02
C THR A 128 -7.39 -1.74 18.28
N GLU A 129 -8.31 -2.64 18.62
CA GLU A 129 -8.52 -3.88 17.87
C GLU A 129 -8.73 -3.59 16.36
N PRO A 130 -8.34 -4.51 15.47
CA PRO A 130 -8.64 -4.42 14.04
C PRO A 130 -10.16 -4.28 13.79
N VAL A 131 -10.51 -3.50 12.76
CA VAL A 131 -11.90 -3.41 12.28
C VAL A 131 -12.20 -4.58 11.34
N ASP A 132 -13.13 -5.45 11.76
CA ASP A 132 -13.66 -6.60 10.99
C ASP A 132 -14.43 -6.20 9.71
#